data_AF-A0A261BPC3-F1
#
_entry.id   AF-A0A261BPC3-F1
#
_cell.length_a   1.000
_cell.length_b   1.000
_cell.length_c   1.000
_cell.angle_alpha   90.00
_cell.angle_beta   90.00
_cell.angle_gamma   90.00
#
_symmetry.space_group_name_H-M   'P 1'
#
loop_
_entity.id
_entity.type
_entity.pdbx_description
1 polymer ?
#
loop_
_entity_poly.entity_id
_entity_poly.type
_entity_poly.pdbx_seq_one_letter_code
_entity_poly.pdbx_strand_id
1 'polypeptide(L)'
;MDSCRKNGSELDEVICDIKKAFIVLKRVPDLMEKEKKDYLYTNDPDYKSLFDDCQKEHSKIVSSFDKLKLEVGKIVDENHKVNNEIQELEQLFSGFYVMIGELEVEHSVLEYRRNIDKSLKKLFEIVKELNKN
;
A
#
# COMPACT_ATOMS: atom_id res chain seq x y z
N MET A 1 -5.35 -2.68 -18.60
CA MET A 1 -5.42 -1.34 -17.97
C MET A 1 -4.02 -1.00 -17.51
N ASP A 2 -3.22 -0.36 -18.36
CA ASP A 2 -1.86 0.08 -18.03
C ASP A 2 -1.70 1.48 -18.63
N SER A 3 -1.92 2.51 -17.83
CA SER A 3 -1.78 3.91 -18.26
C SER A 3 -0.73 4.68 -17.45
N CYS A 4 0.29 4.01 -16.90
CA CYS A 4 1.35 4.67 -16.12
C CYS A 4 2.67 4.87 -16.89
N ARG A 5 2.70 4.81 -18.23
CA ARG A 5 3.99 4.83 -18.95
C ARG A 5 4.11 5.78 -20.13
N LYS A 6 3.36 6.88 -20.15
CA LYS A 6 3.56 7.93 -21.16
C LYS A 6 3.62 9.30 -20.49
N ASN A 7 4.85 9.73 -20.16
CA ASN A 7 5.24 11.10 -19.80
C ASN A 7 4.84 11.61 -18.39
N GLY A 8 4.86 10.76 -17.36
CA GLY A 8 4.62 11.18 -15.96
C GLY A 8 5.87 11.75 -15.29
N SER A 9 5.69 12.62 -14.29
CA SER A 9 6.77 13.08 -13.41
C SER A 9 7.31 11.93 -12.54
N GLU A 10 8.53 12.05 -11.97
CA GLU A 10 9.07 11.08 -11.00
C GLU A 10 8.08 10.83 -9.84
N LEU A 11 7.36 11.88 -9.43
CA LEU A 11 6.28 11.81 -8.45
C LEU A 11 5.12 10.90 -8.89
N ASP A 12 4.68 11.00 -10.14
CA ASP A 12 3.60 10.16 -10.69
C ASP A 12 4.01 8.69 -10.78
N GLU A 13 5.29 8.43 -11.10
CA GLU A 13 5.86 7.09 -11.12
C GLU A 13 5.83 6.46 -9.71
N VAL A 14 6.30 7.20 -8.70
CA VAL A 14 6.28 6.74 -7.30
C VAL A 14 4.84 6.47 -6.82
N ILE A 15 3.89 7.36 -7.12
CA ILE A 15 2.47 7.14 -6.82
C ILE A 15 1.94 5.87 -7.50
N CYS A 16 2.31 5.64 -8.77
CA CYS A 16 1.88 4.45 -9.49
C CYS A 16 2.49 3.16 -8.90
N ASP A 17 3.75 3.21 -8.46
CA ASP A 17 4.40 2.06 -7.82
C ASP A 17 3.73 1.70 -6.49
N ILE A 18 3.39 2.69 -5.65
CA ILE A 18 2.61 2.46 -4.42
C ILE A 18 1.27 1.80 -4.74
N LYS A 19 0.55 2.30 -5.75
CA LYS A 19 -0.75 1.73 -6.17
C LYS A 19 -0.62 0.29 -6.66
N LYS A 20 0.40 -0.02 -7.45
CA LYS A 20 0.65 -1.38 -7.96
C LYS A 20 0.95 -2.36 -6.84
N ALA A 21 1.83 -1.98 -5.91
CA ALA A 21 2.16 -2.81 -4.77
C ALA A 21 0.93 -3.05 -3.87
N PHE A 22 0.14 -2.00 -3.62
CA PHE A 22 -1.09 -2.14 -2.85
C PHE A 22 -2.16 -3.01 -3.55
N ILE A 23 -2.23 -2.99 -4.89
CA ILE A 23 -3.11 -3.91 -5.65
C ILE A 23 -2.79 -5.37 -5.37
N VAL A 24 -1.50 -5.72 -5.18
CA VAL A 24 -1.11 -7.08 -4.84
C VAL A 24 -1.49 -7.40 -3.39
N LEU A 25 -1.17 -6.52 -2.45
CA LEU A 25 -1.46 -6.71 -1.02
C LEU A 25 -2.95 -6.91 -0.73
N LYS A 26 -3.83 -6.17 -1.42
CA LYS A 26 -5.26 -6.30 -1.19
C LYS A 26 -5.85 -7.63 -1.68
N ARG A 27 -5.12 -8.45 -2.44
CA ARG A 27 -5.69 -9.70 -3.00
C ARG A 27 -6.08 -10.71 -1.91
N VAL A 28 -5.32 -10.81 -0.81
CA VAL A 28 -5.67 -11.66 0.34
C VAL A 28 -7.00 -11.20 0.97
N PRO A 29 -7.14 -9.96 1.46
CA PRO A 29 -8.41 -9.49 1.99
C PRO A 29 -9.54 -9.51 0.96
N ASP A 30 -9.30 -9.15 -0.31
CA ASP A 30 -10.33 -9.19 -1.36
C ASP A 30 -10.86 -10.62 -1.59
N LEU A 31 -9.98 -11.64 -1.52
CA LEU A 31 -10.37 -13.04 -1.59
C LEU A 31 -11.25 -13.43 -0.39
N MET A 32 -10.82 -13.08 0.82
CA MET A 32 -11.57 -13.36 2.05
C MET A 32 -12.97 -12.73 2.03
N GLU A 33 -13.07 -11.46 1.61
CA GLU A 33 -14.35 -10.75 1.47
C GLU A 33 -15.26 -11.40 0.43
N LYS A 34 -14.70 -11.74 -0.75
CA LYS A 34 -15.44 -12.36 -1.85
C LYS A 34 -15.96 -13.75 -1.49
N GLU A 35 -15.15 -14.54 -0.81
CA GLU A 35 -15.48 -15.93 -0.45
C GLU A 35 -16.15 -16.05 0.92
N LYS A 36 -16.33 -14.92 1.63
CA LYS A 36 -16.89 -14.87 3.00
C LYS A 36 -16.16 -15.80 3.96
N LYS A 37 -14.83 -15.79 3.90
CA LYS A 37 -13.97 -16.57 4.78
C LYS A 37 -13.57 -15.77 6.01
N ASP A 38 -13.64 -16.42 7.16
CA ASP A 38 -13.19 -15.85 8.44
C ASP A 38 -11.68 -15.95 8.60
N TYR A 39 -11.05 -16.95 7.99
CA TYR A 39 -9.61 -17.19 8.02
C TYR A 39 -9.08 -17.81 6.72
N LEU A 40 -7.78 -17.67 6.49
CA LEU A 40 -6.99 -18.38 5.47
C LEU A 40 -5.69 -18.88 6.08
N TYR A 41 -5.22 -20.06 5.66
CA TYR A 41 -3.91 -20.56 6.07
C TYR A 41 -2.84 -20.22 5.04
N THR A 42 -1.70 -19.69 5.48
CA THR A 42 -0.62 -19.28 4.58
C THR A 42 0.14 -20.45 3.96
N ASN A 43 0.06 -21.63 4.57
CA ASN A 43 0.64 -22.86 4.06
C ASN A 43 -0.32 -23.68 3.17
N ASP A 44 -1.56 -23.20 2.96
CA ASP A 44 -2.50 -23.82 2.04
C ASP A 44 -1.95 -23.75 0.61
N PRO A 45 -1.78 -24.88 -0.11
CA PRO A 45 -1.27 -24.90 -1.48
C PRO A 45 -2.04 -23.99 -2.45
N ASP A 46 -3.34 -23.78 -2.22
CA ASP A 46 -4.19 -22.95 -3.09
C ASP A 46 -3.92 -21.45 -2.91
N TYR A 47 -3.41 -21.04 -1.74
CA TYR A 47 -3.18 -19.63 -1.38
C TYR A 47 -1.71 -19.27 -1.20
N LYS A 48 -0.80 -20.24 -1.13
CA LYS A 48 0.61 -20.01 -0.82
C LYS A 48 1.25 -18.95 -1.71
N SER A 49 1.04 -19.03 -3.03
CA SER A 49 1.59 -18.03 -3.97
C SER A 49 1.04 -16.63 -3.73
N LEU A 50 -0.19 -16.51 -3.24
CA LEU A 50 -0.83 -15.24 -2.92
C LEU A 50 -0.11 -14.55 -1.75
N PHE A 51 0.17 -15.31 -0.70
CA PHE A 51 0.89 -14.82 0.47
C PHE A 51 2.36 -14.51 0.16
N ASP A 52 3.04 -15.39 -0.59
CA ASP A 52 4.41 -15.18 -1.05
C ASP A 52 4.55 -13.87 -1.85
N ASP A 53 3.58 -13.58 -2.72
CA ASP A 53 3.55 -12.32 -3.47
C ASP A 53 3.31 -11.11 -2.56
N CYS A 54 2.38 -11.20 -1.60
CA CYS A 54 2.13 -10.11 -0.66
C CYS A 54 3.37 -9.79 0.20
N GLN A 55 4.09 -10.81 0.66
CA GLN A 55 5.30 -10.61 1.48
C GLN A 55 6.41 -9.86 0.73
N LYS A 56 6.53 -10.05 -0.59
CA LYS A 56 7.54 -9.37 -1.43
C LYS A 56 7.24 -7.88 -1.67
N GLU A 57 6.01 -7.43 -1.48
CA GLU A 57 5.61 -6.05 -1.78
C GLU A 57 5.87 -5.08 -0.62
N HIS A 58 6.01 -5.58 0.61
CA HIS A 58 6.19 -4.72 1.79
C HIS A 58 7.42 -3.81 1.67
N SER A 59 8.58 -4.37 1.33
CA SER A 59 9.82 -3.59 1.15
C SER A 59 9.73 -2.58 0.00
N LYS A 60 8.96 -2.90 -1.05
CA LYS A 60 8.73 -1.99 -2.18
C LYS A 60 7.89 -0.79 -1.75
N ILE A 61 6.85 -0.99 -0.95
CA ILE A 61 6.01 0.09 -0.44
C ILE A 61 6.80 1.04 0.46
N VAL A 62 7.55 0.49 1.43
CA VAL A 62 8.39 1.30 2.32
C VAL A 62 9.40 2.12 1.50
N SER A 63 10.08 1.49 0.54
CA SER A 63 10.99 2.22 -0.35
C SER A 63 10.29 3.30 -1.18
N SER A 64 9.09 3.04 -1.68
CA SER A 64 8.31 4.04 -2.43
C SER A 64 7.84 5.20 -1.56
N PHE A 65 7.60 4.98 -0.25
CA PHE A 65 7.30 6.06 0.68
C PHE A 65 8.50 6.97 0.92
N ASP A 66 9.70 6.43 1.08
CA ASP A 66 10.90 7.26 1.20
C ASP A 66 11.15 8.07 -0.07
N LYS A 67 10.95 7.47 -1.25
CA LYS A 67 10.99 8.20 -2.52
C LYS A 67 9.93 9.30 -2.58
N LEU A 68 8.71 9.01 -2.12
CA LEU A 68 7.63 10.00 -2.12
C LEU A 68 7.97 11.22 -1.26
N LYS A 69 8.58 11.00 -0.08
CA LYS A 69 9.07 12.09 0.79
C LYS A 69 10.10 12.96 0.04
N LEU A 70 11.05 12.32 -0.66
CA LEU A 70 12.07 13.02 -1.44
C LEU A 70 11.47 13.83 -2.60
N GLU A 71 10.56 13.24 -3.39
CA GLU A 71 9.92 13.92 -4.52
C GLU A 71 9.05 15.09 -4.07
N VAL A 72 8.31 14.95 -2.97
CA VAL A 72 7.52 16.06 -2.40
C VAL A 72 8.43 17.16 -1.87
N GLY A 73 9.57 16.80 -1.27
CA GLY A 73 10.57 17.78 -0.81
C GLY A 73 11.17 18.64 -1.93
N LYS A 74 11.16 18.17 -3.19
CA LYS A 74 11.57 18.99 -4.35
C LYS A 74 10.53 20.06 -4.72
N ILE A 75 9.27 19.89 -4.30
CA ILE A 75 8.16 20.80 -4.61
C ILE A 75 8.00 21.83 -3.49
N VAL A 76 8.05 21.37 -2.24
CA VAL A 76 7.86 22.21 -1.06
C VAL A 76 8.77 21.75 0.07
N ASP A 77 9.54 22.68 0.61
CA ASP A 77 10.40 22.42 1.76
C ASP A 77 9.53 22.00 2.97
N GLU A 78 9.95 20.93 3.65
CA GLU A 78 9.40 20.44 4.93
C GLU A 78 7.88 20.23 4.97
N ASN A 79 7.38 19.27 4.18
CA ASN A 79 5.97 18.92 4.23
C ASN A 79 5.58 18.00 5.41
N HIS A 80 5.34 18.61 6.57
CA HIS A 80 4.87 17.89 7.75
C HIS A 80 3.57 17.11 7.53
N LYS A 81 2.66 17.60 6.68
CA LYS A 81 1.38 16.91 6.40
C LYS A 81 1.62 15.59 5.68
N VAL A 82 2.40 15.60 4.60
CA VAL A 82 2.76 14.39 3.84
C VAL A 82 3.54 13.41 4.72
N ASN A 83 4.52 13.90 5.49
CA ASN A 83 5.32 13.03 6.35
C ASN A 83 4.47 12.32 7.41
N ASN A 84 3.50 13.02 8.02
CA ASN A 84 2.59 12.42 9.00
C ASN A 84 1.69 11.35 8.35
N GLU A 85 1.11 11.62 7.18
CA GLU A 85 0.29 10.61 6.47
C GLU A 85 1.12 9.37 6.09
N ILE A 86 2.37 9.57 5.68
CA ILE A 86 3.26 8.46 5.35
C ILE A 86 3.60 7.64 6.59
N GLN A 87 3.86 8.28 7.73
CA GLN A 87 4.12 7.56 8.99
C GLN A 87 2.90 6.73 9.44
N GLU A 88 1.68 7.28 9.33
CA GLU A 88 0.46 6.52 9.61
C GLU A 88 0.32 5.31 8.67
N LEU A 89 0.64 5.49 7.38
CA LEU A 89 0.63 4.40 6.41
C LEU A 89 1.69 3.34 6.70
N GLU A 90 2.92 3.73 7.03
CA GLU A 90 4.00 2.80 7.41
C GLU A 90 3.57 1.91 8.59
N GLN A 91 2.90 2.49 9.60
CA GLN A 91 2.36 1.73 10.73
C GLN A 91 1.27 0.75 10.30
N LEU A 92 0.32 1.20 9.47
CA LEU A 92 -0.73 0.33 8.93
C LEU A 92 -0.15 -0.83 8.10
N PHE A 93 0.82 -0.54 7.23
CA PHE A 93 1.48 -1.57 6.42
C PHE A 93 2.30 -2.53 7.28
N SER A 94 2.97 -2.05 8.32
CA SER A 94 3.68 -2.92 9.26
C SER A 94 2.71 -3.88 9.96
N GLY A 95 1.58 -3.38 10.47
CA GLY A 95 0.58 -4.23 11.13
C GLY A 95 -0.06 -5.23 10.16
N PHE A 96 -0.35 -4.80 8.93
CA PHE A 96 -0.82 -5.70 7.87
C PHE A 96 0.21 -6.80 7.57
N TYR A 97 1.48 -6.43 7.43
CA TYR A 97 2.58 -7.35 7.12
C TYR A 97 2.74 -8.42 8.20
N VAL A 98 2.67 -8.04 9.47
CA VAL A 98 2.70 -9.00 10.60
C VAL A 98 1.58 -10.02 10.43
N MET A 99 0.33 -9.58 10.24
CA MET A 99 -0.81 -10.51 10.14
C MET A 99 -0.74 -11.43 8.93
N ILE A 100 -0.31 -10.96 7.76
CA ILE A 100 -0.17 -11.84 6.58
C ILE A 100 1.06 -12.76 6.66
N GLY A 101 1.92 -12.56 7.66
CA GLY A 101 3.06 -13.43 7.98
C GLY A 101 2.72 -14.56 8.95
N GLU A 102 1.56 -14.49 9.61
CA GLU A 102 1.09 -15.54 10.52
C GLU A 102 0.69 -16.82 9.78
N LEU A 103 0.61 -17.95 10.50
CA LEU A 103 0.15 -19.21 9.91
C LEU A 103 -1.33 -19.14 9.49
N GLU A 104 -2.13 -18.51 10.33
CA GLU A 104 -3.56 -18.28 10.15
C GLU A 104 -3.81 -16.78 10.03
N VAL A 105 -4.43 -16.38 8.94
CA VAL A 105 -4.74 -14.98 8.64
C VAL A 105 -6.22 -14.76 8.84
N GLU A 106 -6.56 -14.00 9.87
CA GLU A 106 -7.93 -13.72 10.28
C GLU A 106 -8.56 -12.54 9.53
N HIS A 107 -9.89 -12.44 9.64
CA HIS A 107 -10.73 -11.39 9.05
C HIS A 107 -10.28 -9.94 9.34
N SER A 108 -9.49 -9.70 10.39
CA SER A 108 -8.93 -8.38 10.74
C SER A 108 -8.09 -7.74 9.63
N VAL A 109 -7.52 -8.53 8.71
CA VAL A 109 -6.82 -8.00 7.52
C VAL A 109 -7.71 -7.14 6.61
N LEU A 110 -9.03 -7.33 6.66
CA LEU A 110 -9.99 -6.49 5.92
C LEU A 110 -10.07 -5.08 6.49
N GLU A 111 -9.98 -4.94 7.81
CA GLU A 111 -9.96 -3.63 8.45
C GLU A 111 -8.69 -2.87 8.06
N TYR A 112 -7.54 -3.53 8.11
CA TYR A 112 -6.29 -2.95 7.63
C TYR A 112 -6.36 -2.55 6.16
N ARG A 113 -6.90 -3.41 5.28
CA ARG A 113 -7.13 -3.05 3.88
C ARG A 113 -7.92 -1.75 3.76
N ARG A 114 -9.04 -1.63 4.46
CA ARG A 114 -9.92 -0.43 4.41
C ARG A 114 -9.21 0.82 4.93
N ASN A 115 -8.47 0.69 6.03
CA ASN A 115 -7.72 1.79 6.62
C ASN A 115 -6.59 2.26 5.70
N ILE A 116 -5.82 1.32 5.13
CA ILE A 116 -4.77 1.65 4.15
C ILE A 116 -5.38 2.33 2.91
N ASP A 117 -6.49 1.81 2.37
CA ASP A 117 -7.16 2.41 1.20
C ASP A 117 -7.57 3.87 1.47
N LYS A 118 -8.09 4.14 2.66
CA LYS A 118 -8.49 5.49 3.09
C LYS A 118 -7.27 6.41 3.24
N SER A 119 -6.22 5.95 3.92
CA SER A 119 -5.01 6.74 4.14
C SER A 119 -4.25 7.01 2.85
N LEU A 120 -4.19 6.05 1.92
CA LEU A 120 -3.60 6.26 0.59
C LEU A 120 -4.37 7.31 -0.23
N LYS A 121 -5.71 7.29 -0.19
CA LYS A 121 -6.53 8.32 -0.85
C LYS A 121 -6.21 9.71 -0.31
N LYS A 122 -6.20 9.84 1.02
CA LYS A 122 -5.88 11.10 1.72
C LYS A 122 -4.47 11.60 1.36
N LEU A 123 -3.46 10.73 1.40
CA LEU A 123 -2.09 11.05 0.99
C LEU A 123 -2.03 11.54 -0.46
N PHE A 124 -2.66 10.82 -1.40
CA PHE A 124 -2.62 11.20 -2.81
C PHE A 124 -3.39 12.48 -3.13
N GLU A 125 -4.46 12.79 -2.39
CA GLU A 125 -5.14 14.07 -2.50
C GLU A 125 -4.23 15.23 -2.08
N ILE A 126 -3.53 15.08 -0.94
CA ILE A 126 -2.56 16.07 -0.46
C ILE A 126 -1.44 16.26 -1.48
N VAL A 127 -0.83 15.18 -1.96
CA VAL A 127 0.25 15.25 -2.96
C VAL A 127 -0.22 15.93 -4.26
N LYS A 128 -1.45 15.64 -4.69
CA LYS A 128 -2.05 16.27 -5.88
C LYS A 128 -2.32 17.77 -5.69
N GLU A 129 -2.69 18.20 -4.48
CA GLU A 129 -2.87 19.63 -4.16
C GLU A 129 -1.53 20.37 -4.24
N LEU A 130 -0.46 19.75 -3.76
CA LEU A 130 0.88 20.35 -3.78
C LEU A 130 1.43 20.49 -5.19
N ASN A 131 1.26 19.46 -6.03
CA ASN A 131 1.76 19.46 -7.42
C ASN A 131 1.02 20.43 -8.36
N LYS A 132 -0.02 21.13 -7.89
CA LYS A 132 -0.75 22.15 -8.66
C LYS A 132 -0.28 23.57 -8.38
N ASN A 133 0.46 23.77 -7.28
CA ASN A 133 0.99 25.05 -6.83
C ASN A 133 2.44 25.20 -7.28
#